data_AF-A0A7Z0HC56-F1
#
_entry.id   AF-A0A7Z0HC56-F1
#
_cell.length_a   1.000
_cell.length_b   1.000
_cell.length_c   1.000
_cell.angle_alpha   90.00
_cell.angle_beta   90.00
_cell.angle_gamma   90.00
#
_symmetry.space_group_name_H-M   'P 1'
#
loop_
_entity.id
_entity.type
_entity.pdbx_description
1 polymer ?
#
loop_
_entity_poly.entity_id
_entity_poly.type
_entity_poly.pdbx_seq_one_letter_code
_entity_poly.pdbx_strand_id
1 'polypeptide(L)'
;MVSYIALVISIIALSVAIRNYLRKSGIHVKGHFTISSSAYAEDQYVDHFTLENFKDRSVIIFKVFLRVGPNYYIELSNFEHEPKILKSYESFTQILGPVDYYSLNMNRIKLNQLLSSKEIKTFLVLSTSNGKYVVKEWIQRWDPITDFFNNHFTAPIQSMRSNNQNGYYGADFAYLVKLLMEDGYIKTIPIYSEDYNYPRFQNFRLTQESLKSKGNLEEFLIDQAIRGNINCVNVEVLDGKEILSKSYGLGFAKTIEAKRYSWFTYLVVGKIVTKLSSIRFYFTNRKWRKGYNASK
;
A
#
# COMPACT_ATOMS: atom_id res chain seq x y z
N MET A 1 18.56 -39.98 -35.32
CA MET A 1 18.65 -38.74 -34.52
C MET A 1 17.76 -37.62 -35.06
N VAL A 2 17.79 -37.31 -36.35
CA VAL A 2 17.00 -36.22 -36.95
C VAL A 2 15.48 -36.36 -36.71
N SER A 3 14.91 -37.56 -36.82
CA SER A 3 13.47 -37.78 -36.59
C SER A 3 13.03 -37.54 -35.14
N TYR A 4 13.89 -37.82 -34.16
CA TYR A 4 13.60 -37.55 -32.75
C TYR A 4 13.60 -36.04 -32.46
N ILE A 5 14.53 -35.30 -33.06
CA ILE A 5 14.58 -33.83 -32.95
C ILE A 5 13.33 -33.22 -33.59
N ALA A 6 12.92 -33.70 -34.77
CA ALA A 6 11.70 -33.23 -35.44
C ALA A 6 10.43 -33.48 -34.61
N LEU A 7 10.34 -34.63 -33.94
CA LEU A 7 9.22 -34.97 -33.06
C LEU A 7 9.16 -34.02 -31.85
N VAL A 8 10.30 -33.74 -31.21
CA VAL A 8 10.37 -32.78 -30.09
C VAL A 8 9.94 -31.38 -30.52
N ILE A 9 10.43 -30.90 -31.67
CA ILE A 9 10.04 -29.59 -32.22
C ILE A 9 8.54 -29.55 -32.50
N SER A 10 7.97 -30.62 -33.06
CA SER A 10 6.54 -30.70 -33.36
C SER A 10 5.67 -30.66 -32.11
N ILE A 11 6.07 -31.33 -31.02
CA ILE A 11 5.38 -31.28 -29.72
C ILE A 11 5.42 -29.86 -29.14
N ILE A 12 6.58 -29.20 -29.22
CA ILE A 12 6.73 -27.81 -28.74
C ILE A 12 5.83 -26.87 -29.55
N ALA A 13 5.84 -27.00 -30.88
CA ALA A 13 5.00 -26.19 -31.77
C ALA A 13 3.50 -26.39 -31.48
N LEU A 14 3.06 -27.64 -31.30
CA LEU A 14 1.67 -27.95 -30.95
C LEU A 14 1.30 -27.38 -29.58
N SER A 15 2.18 -27.50 -28.58
CA SER A 15 1.97 -26.92 -27.25
C SER A 15 1.80 -25.40 -27.30
N VAL A 16 2.60 -24.71 -28.10
CA VAL A 16 2.48 -23.26 -28.32
C VAL A 16 1.17 -22.92 -29.05
N ALA A 17 0.79 -23.68 -30.07
CA ALA A 17 -0.46 -23.48 -30.81
C ALA A 17 -1.69 -23.64 -29.91
N ILE A 18 -1.73 -24.70 -29.09
CA ILE A 18 -2.81 -24.93 -28.12
C ILE A 18 -2.89 -23.78 -27.11
N ARG A 19 -1.75 -23.34 -26.56
CA ARG A 19 -1.72 -22.20 -25.62
C ARG A 19 -2.23 -20.91 -26.27
N ASN A 20 -1.83 -20.62 -27.50
CA ASN A 20 -2.31 -19.44 -28.23
C ASN A 20 -3.81 -19.51 -28.53
N TYR A 21 -4.33 -20.67 -28.91
CA TYR A 21 -5.76 -20.88 -29.09
C TYR A 21 -6.53 -20.67 -27.77
N LEU A 22 -6.04 -21.24 -26.67
CA LEU A 22 -6.64 -21.07 -25.34
C LEU A 22 -6.59 -19.60 -24.87
N ARG A 23 -5.59 -18.81 -25.25
CA ARG A 23 -5.53 -17.37 -24.93
C ARG A 23 -6.57 -16.55 -25.69
N LYS A 24 -6.98 -16.98 -26.88
CA LYS A 24 -7.92 -16.25 -27.75
C LYS A 24 -9.36 -16.77 -27.69
N SER A 25 -9.57 -17.99 -27.22
CA SER A 25 -10.90 -18.62 -27.13
C SER A 25 -11.63 -18.25 -25.82
N GLY A 26 -12.93 -17.99 -25.94
CA GLY A 26 -13.81 -17.70 -24.80
C GLY A 26 -13.51 -16.41 -24.05
N ILE A 27 -14.17 -16.23 -22.90
CA ILE A 27 -13.99 -15.10 -21.99
C ILE A 27 -13.30 -15.59 -20.71
N HIS A 28 -12.26 -14.88 -20.27
CA HIS A 28 -11.66 -15.09 -18.96
C HIS A 28 -11.40 -13.75 -18.29
N VAL A 29 -12.44 -13.26 -17.62
CA VAL A 29 -12.36 -12.05 -16.80
C VAL A 29 -12.34 -12.46 -15.33
N LYS A 30 -11.41 -11.88 -14.58
CA LYS A 30 -11.36 -11.98 -13.12
C LYS A 30 -11.77 -10.65 -12.51
N GLY A 31 -12.30 -10.70 -11.30
CA GLY A 31 -12.83 -9.52 -10.66
C GLY A 31 -12.80 -9.60 -9.15
N HIS A 32 -12.73 -8.43 -8.53
CA HIS A 32 -12.90 -8.23 -7.10
C HIS A 32 -13.81 -7.04 -6.87
N PHE A 33 -14.50 -7.02 -5.75
CA PHE A 33 -15.33 -5.90 -5.32
C PHE A 33 -15.25 -5.77 -3.81
N THR A 34 -15.48 -4.56 -3.31
CA THR A 34 -15.46 -4.28 -1.87
C THR A 34 -16.82 -3.76 -1.43
N ILE A 35 -17.37 -4.39 -0.39
CA ILE A 35 -18.60 -3.92 0.27
C ILE A 35 -18.18 -3.02 1.43
N SER A 36 -18.76 -1.82 1.49
CA SER A 36 -18.51 -0.81 2.51
C SER A 36 -19.81 -0.32 3.14
N SER A 37 -19.69 0.38 4.26
CA SER A 37 -20.76 1.12 4.92
C SER A 37 -20.29 2.54 5.16
N SER A 38 -21.20 3.51 5.05
CA SER A 38 -20.90 4.93 5.24
C SER A 38 -21.97 5.59 6.11
N ALA A 39 -21.65 6.70 6.75
CA ALA A 39 -22.64 7.51 7.48
C ALA A 39 -23.72 8.10 6.56
N TYR A 40 -23.43 8.20 5.25
CA TYR A 40 -24.32 8.72 4.22
C TYR A 40 -25.20 7.65 3.57
N ALA A 41 -25.02 6.37 3.90
CA ALA A 41 -25.80 5.27 3.34
C ALA A 41 -26.47 4.46 4.46
N GLU A 42 -27.78 4.22 4.34
CA GLU A 42 -28.50 3.37 5.30
C GLU A 42 -28.13 1.89 5.17
N ASP A 43 -27.85 1.45 3.94
CA ASP A 43 -27.44 0.09 3.62
C ASP A 43 -25.96 0.02 3.22
N GLN A 44 -25.36 -1.15 3.45
CA GLN A 44 -24.07 -1.53 2.88
C GLN A 44 -24.15 -1.50 1.36
N TYR A 45 -23.08 -1.06 0.73
CA TYR A 45 -23.00 -0.90 -0.72
C TYR A 45 -21.66 -1.36 -1.27
N VAL A 46 -21.62 -1.59 -2.58
CA VAL A 46 -20.36 -1.86 -3.28
C VAL A 46 -19.66 -0.53 -3.52
N ASP A 47 -18.52 -0.33 -2.89
CA ASP A 47 -17.73 0.91 -2.98
C ASP A 47 -16.92 1.00 -4.27
N HIS A 48 -16.36 -0.12 -4.70
CA HIS A 48 -15.69 -0.22 -5.98
C HIS A 48 -15.66 -1.67 -6.45
N PHE A 49 -15.47 -1.83 -7.75
CA PHE A 49 -15.14 -3.11 -8.35
C PHE A 49 -13.99 -2.93 -9.35
N THR A 50 -13.20 -4.00 -9.49
CA THR A 50 -12.13 -4.09 -10.47
C THR A 50 -12.33 -5.34 -11.31
N LEU A 51 -12.15 -5.21 -12.61
CA LEU A 51 -12.19 -6.29 -13.60
C LEU A 51 -10.85 -6.34 -14.33
N GLU A 52 -10.35 -7.55 -14.60
CA GLU A 52 -9.14 -7.78 -15.38
C GLU A 52 -9.37 -8.86 -16.43
N ASN A 53 -9.01 -8.55 -17.67
CA ASN A 53 -9.13 -9.47 -18.78
C ASN A 53 -7.86 -10.30 -18.96
N PHE A 54 -7.94 -11.62 -18.78
CA PHE A 54 -6.80 -12.52 -18.95
C PHE A 54 -6.70 -13.13 -20.36
N LYS A 55 -7.52 -12.66 -21.31
CA LYS A 55 -7.53 -13.15 -22.69
C LYS A 55 -6.82 -12.20 -23.63
N ASP A 56 -6.27 -12.81 -24.68
CA ASP A 56 -5.66 -12.10 -25.81
C ASP A 56 -6.71 -11.64 -26.83
N ARG A 57 -7.77 -10.99 -26.33
CA ARG A 57 -8.86 -10.39 -27.10
C ARG A 57 -9.64 -9.43 -26.22
N SER A 58 -10.23 -8.41 -26.81
CA SER A 58 -11.08 -7.49 -26.08
C SER A 58 -12.42 -8.16 -25.70
N VAL A 59 -12.97 -7.73 -24.57
CA VAL A 59 -14.30 -8.09 -24.09
C VAL A 59 -15.14 -6.82 -24.02
N ILE A 60 -16.33 -6.85 -24.60
CA ILE A 60 -17.29 -5.74 -24.55
C ILE A 60 -18.26 -5.99 -23.41
N ILE A 61 -18.38 -5.05 -22.49
CA ILE A 61 -19.22 -5.12 -21.30
C ILE A 61 -20.33 -4.06 -21.41
N PHE A 62 -21.58 -4.50 -21.33
CA PHE A 62 -22.76 -3.64 -21.38
C PHE A 62 -23.30 -3.31 -19.99
N LYS A 63 -23.27 -4.26 -19.05
CA LYS A 63 -23.72 -4.06 -17.67
C LYS A 63 -22.88 -4.87 -16.70
N VAL A 64 -22.72 -4.35 -15.49
CA VAL A 64 -22.07 -5.02 -14.37
C VAL A 64 -23.09 -5.16 -13.25
N PHE A 65 -23.25 -6.38 -12.75
CA PHE A 65 -24.11 -6.69 -11.63
C PHE A 65 -23.33 -7.35 -10.50
N LEU A 66 -23.72 -7.09 -9.27
CA LEU A 66 -23.42 -7.97 -8.15
C LEU A 66 -24.57 -8.95 -7.98
N ARG A 67 -24.31 -10.24 -8.15
CA ARG A 67 -25.29 -11.27 -7.77
C ARG A 67 -25.14 -11.57 -6.28
N VAL A 68 -26.23 -11.44 -5.53
CA VAL A 68 -26.30 -11.75 -4.09
C VAL A 68 -27.18 -12.98 -3.91
N GLY A 69 -26.57 -14.09 -3.49
CA GLY A 69 -27.27 -15.37 -3.41
C GLY A 69 -27.73 -15.87 -4.80
N PRO A 70 -28.79 -16.68 -4.86
CA PRO A 70 -29.24 -17.27 -6.12
C PRO A 70 -30.07 -16.30 -6.98
N ASN A 71 -30.71 -15.29 -6.40
CA ASN A 71 -31.85 -14.59 -7.02
C ASN A 71 -31.69 -13.07 -7.14
N TYR A 72 -30.90 -12.41 -6.28
CA TYR A 72 -30.78 -10.96 -6.33
C TYR A 72 -29.63 -10.52 -7.25
N TYR A 73 -29.92 -9.54 -8.10
CA TYR A 73 -28.96 -8.87 -8.96
C TYR A 73 -29.02 -7.38 -8.66
N ILE A 74 -27.93 -6.84 -8.10
CA ILE A 74 -27.77 -5.42 -7.88
C ILE A 74 -27.03 -4.86 -9.08
N GLU A 75 -27.64 -3.94 -9.82
CA GLU A 75 -26.95 -3.24 -10.91
C GLU A 75 -25.89 -2.30 -10.30
N LEU A 76 -24.65 -2.46 -10.76
CA LEU A 76 -23.53 -1.63 -10.32
C LEU A 76 -23.20 -0.57 -11.34
N SER A 77 -23.25 -0.91 -12.63
CA SER A 77 -22.93 0.01 -13.71
C SER A 77 -23.64 -0.40 -14.99
N ASN A 78 -24.18 0.60 -15.68
CA ASN A 78 -24.85 0.46 -16.96
C ASN A 78 -24.05 1.19 -18.06
N PHE A 79 -23.63 0.42 -19.06
CA PHE A 79 -22.85 0.83 -20.22
C PHE A 79 -23.59 0.52 -21.53
N GLU A 80 -24.92 0.39 -21.52
CA GLU A 80 -25.68 0.03 -22.73
C GLU A 80 -25.49 1.04 -23.87
N HIS A 81 -25.41 2.34 -23.56
CA HIS A 81 -25.22 3.39 -24.56
C HIS A 81 -23.75 3.64 -24.93
N GLU A 82 -22.83 3.39 -23.99
CA GLU A 82 -21.38 3.49 -24.21
C GLU A 82 -20.68 2.24 -23.67
N PRO A 83 -20.64 1.14 -24.45
CA PRO A 83 -20.14 -0.14 -23.97
C PRO A 83 -18.68 -0.07 -23.52
N LYS A 84 -18.39 -0.63 -22.34
CA LYS A 84 -17.02 -0.67 -21.84
C LYS A 84 -16.24 -1.75 -22.57
N ILE A 85 -15.28 -1.34 -23.39
CA ILE A 85 -14.34 -2.24 -24.05
C ILE A 85 -13.14 -2.46 -23.12
N LEU A 86 -13.00 -3.68 -22.61
CA LEU A 86 -11.84 -4.10 -21.83
C LEU A 86 -10.85 -4.80 -22.78
N LYS A 87 -9.73 -4.14 -23.08
CA LYS A 87 -8.70 -4.64 -24.00
C LYS A 87 -8.00 -5.89 -23.45
N SER A 88 -7.20 -6.50 -24.31
CA SER A 88 -6.34 -7.64 -23.95
C SER A 88 -5.42 -7.28 -22.77
N TYR A 89 -5.46 -8.07 -21.70
CA TYR A 89 -4.67 -7.85 -20.47
C TYR A 89 -4.88 -6.50 -19.77
N GLU A 90 -6.01 -5.84 -20.04
CA GLU A 90 -6.36 -4.58 -19.39
C GLU A 90 -7.10 -4.83 -18.07
N SER A 91 -6.86 -3.93 -17.12
CA SER A 91 -7.64 -3.82 -15.88
C SER A 91 -8.47 -2.55 -15.89
N PHE A 92 -9.69 -2.66 -15.36
CA PHE A 92 -10.64 -1.56 -15.24
C PHE A 92 -11.17 -1.53 -13.81
N THR A 93 -11.06 -0.36 -13.17
CA THR A 93 -11.63 -0.13 -11.84
C THR A 93 -12.64 1.00 -11.93
N GLN A 94 -13.77 0.83 -11.24
CA GLN A 94 -14.77 1.87 -11.08
C GLN A 94 -15.16 2.01 -9.61
N ILE A 95 -15.22 3.27 -9.17
CA ILE A 95 -15.63 3.66 -7.82
C ILE A 95 -17.11 4.05 -7.91
N LEU A 96 -17.92 3.45 -7.06
CA LEU A 96 -19.36 3.63 -6.93
C LEU A 96 -19.57 4.20 -5.53
N GLY A 97 -19.96 5.47 -5.43
CA GLY A 97 -20.14 6.09 -4.12
C GLY A 97 -21.24 5.43 -3.26
N PRO A 98 -21.51 5.97 -2.06
CA PRO A 98 -22.60 5.52 -1.22
C PRO A 98 -23.95 5.53 -1.97
N VAL A 99 -24.78 4.53 -1.71
CA VAL A 99 -26.16 4.47 -2.25
C VAL A 99 -27.14 5.08 -1.26
N ASP A 100 -28.15 5.79 -1.77
CA ASP A 100 -29.23 6.31 -0.92
C ASP A 100 -30.14 5.16 -0.43
N TYR A 101 -30.55 4.27 -1.34
CA TYR A 101 -31.35 3.08 -1.03
C TYR A 101 -31.34 2.09 -2.20
N TYR A 102 -31.70 0.83 -1.92
CA TYR A 102 -32.00 -0.16 -2.95
C TYR A 102 -33.50 -0.24 -3.21
N SER A 103 -33.88 -0.35 -4.49
CA SER A 103 -35.28 -0.50 -4.90
C SER A 103 -35.48 -1.73 -5.76
N LEU A 104 -36.59 -2.42 -5.52
CA LEU A 104 -37.14 -3.45 -6.40
C LEU A 104 -38.48 -2.95 -6.91
N ASN A 105 -38.55 -2.60 -8.20
CA ASN A 105 -39.69 -1.91 -8.81
C ASN A 105 -39.98 -0.59 -8.06
N MET A 106 -41.16 -0.46 -7.45
CA MET A 106 -41.56 0.72 -6.68
C MET A 106 -41.35 0.58 -5.16
N ASN A 107 -40.80 -0.54 -4.70
CA ASN A 107 -40.61 -0.82 -3.28
C ASN A 107 -39.14 -0.71 -2.88
N ARG A 108 -38.87 -0.08 -1.74
CA ARG A 108 -37.53 -0.09 -1.13
C ARG A 108 -37.26 -1.46 -0.50
N ILE A 109 -36.05 -1.96 -0.68
CA ILE A 109 -35.60 -3.24 -0.12
C ILE A 109 -34.32 -3.03 0.69
N LYS A 110 -34.23 -3.65 1.87
CA LYS A 110 -33.02 -3.60 2.70
C LYS A 110 -32.13 -4.81 2.42
N LEU A 111 -30.88 -4.57 2.05
CA LEU A 111 -29.94 -5.64 1.67
C LEU A 111 -28.84 -5.91 2.71
N ASN A 112 -28.77 -5.11 3.78
CA ASN A 112 -27.77 -5.21 4.85
C ASN A 112 -27.54 -6.64 5.38
N GLN A 113 -28.60 -7.39 5.65
CA GLN A 113 -28.48 -8.76 6.16
C GLN A 113 -27.87 -9.73 5.14
N LEU A 114 -28.16 -9.51 3.86
CA LEU A 114 -27.66 -10.36 2.78
C LEU A 114 -26.19 -10.05 2.46
N LEU A 115 -25.83 -8.75 2.43
CA LEU A 115 -24.48 -8.29 2.11
C LEU A 115 -23.48 -8.51 3.26
N SER A 116 -23.94 -8.54 4.50
CA SER A 116 -23.08 -8.79 5.67
C SER A 116 -22.87 -10.28 5.99
N SER A 117 -23.72 -11.16 5.45
CA SER A 117 -23.65 -12.59 5.74
C SER A 117 -22.53 -13.27 4.96
N LYS A 118 -21.70 -14.05 5.66
CA LYS A 118 -20.65 -14.88 5.05
C LYS A 118 -21.20 -16.15 4.38
N GLU A 119 -22.42 -16.55 4.73
CA GLU A 119 -23.05 -17.76 4.17
C GLU A 119 -23.57 -17.51 2.75
N ILE A 120 -23.94 -16.27 2.45
CA ILE A 120 -24.50 -15.87 1.17
C ILE A 120 -23.36 -15.56 0.21
N LYS A 121 -23.31 -16.33 -0.89
CA LYS A 121 -22.31 -16.11 -1.93
C LYS A 121 -22.65 -14.87 -2.74
N THR A 122 -21.64 -14.01 -2.92
CA THR A 122 -21.71 -12.79 -3.72
C THR A 122 -20.64 -12.81 -4.79
N PHE A 123 -20.99 -12.56 -6.05
CA PHE A 123 -20.03 -12.50 -7.15
C PHE A 123 -20.49 -11.58 -8.27
N LEU A 124 -19.52 -11.04 -9.01
CA LEU A 124 -19.80 -10.17 -10.15
C LEU A 124 -20.33 -10.97 -11.34
N VAL A 125 -21.28 -10.40 -12.05
CA VAL A 125 -21.86 -10.94 -13.28
C VAL A 125 -21.85 -9.83 -14.33
N LEU A 126 -21.31 -10.14 -15.50
CA LEU A 126 -21.21 -9.22 -16.61
C LEU A 126 -22.24 -9.59 -17.67
N SER A 127 -22.89 -8.58 -18.23
CA SER A 127 -23.54 -8.69 -19.52
C SER A 127 -22.52 -8.32 -20.59
N THR A 128 -22.17 -9.29 -21.44
CA THR A 128 -21.13 -9.13 -22.47
C THR A 128 -21.70 -9.41 -23.87
N SER A 129 -20.93 -9.11 -24.91
CA SER A 129 -21.30 -9.47 -26.29
C SER A 129 -21.44 -10.98 -26.55
N ASN A 130 -20.89 -11.82 -25.68
CA ASN A 130 -21.09 -13.28 -25.70
C ASN A 130 -22.17 -13.74 -24.71
N GLY A 131 -22.96 -12.82 -24.15
CA GLY A 131 -24.02 -13.08 -23.18
C GLY A 131 -23.56 -12.92 -21.73
N LYS A 132 -24.25 -13.63 -20.83
CA LYS A 132 -23.99 -13.58 -19.39
C LYS A 132 -22.67 -14.27 -19.04
N TYR A 133 -21.78 -13.54 -18.37
CA TYR A 133 -20.53 -14.07 -17.86
C TYR A 133 -20.45 -13.95 -16.35
N VAL A 134 -20.18 -15.05 -15.67
CA VAL A 134 -19.91 -15.04 -14.22
C VAL A 134 -18.41 -14.81 -14.01
N VAL A 135 -18.09 -13.72 -13.33
CA VAL A 135 -16.70 -13.31 -13.11
C VAL A 135 -16.04 -14.27 -12.13
N LYS A 136 -14.83 -14.72 -12.46
CA LYS A 136 -14.04 -15.56 -11.56
C LYS A 136 -13.36 -14.70 -10.50
N GLU A 137 -13.17 -15.27 -9.32
CA GLU A 137 -12.47 -14.60 -8.23
C GLU A 137 -11.07 -14.17 -8.67
N TRP A 138 -10.69 -12.96 -8.25
CA TRP A 138 -9.37 -12.40 -8.44
C TRP A 138 -8.31 -13.23 -7.72
N ILE A 139 -7.09 -13.31 -8.27
CA ILE A 139 -5.98 -13.96 -7.56
C ILE A 139 -5.60 -13.06 -6.40
N GLN A 140 -5.84 -13.48 -5.16
CA GLN A 140 -5.48 -12.70 -3.97
C GLN A 140 -4.07 -12.14 -4.11
N ARG A 141 -3.97 -10.80 -4.17
CA ARG A 141 -2.69 -10.13 -4.34
C ARG A 141 -1.83 -10.49 -3.13
N TRP A 142 -0.62 -10.95 -3.39
CA TRP A 142 0.32 -11.22 -2.32
C TRP A 142 0.73 -9.89 -1.67
N ASP A 143 0.62 -9.83 -0.34
CA ASP A 143 1.01 -8.67 0.46
C ASP A 143 1.76 -9.18 1.72
N PRO A 144 2.97 -8.68 2.01
CA PRO A 144 3.73 -9.08 3.20
C PRO A 144 3.02 -8.80 4.52
N ILE A 145 2.05 -7.88 4.56
CA ILE A 145 1.19 -7.66 5.73
C ILE A 145 0.32 -8.89 5.99
N THR A 146 -0.22 -9.52 4.94
CA THR A 146 -0.98 -10.76 5.08
C THR A 146 -0.08 -11.88 5.59
N ASP A 147 1.17 -11.94 5.11
CA ASP A 147 2.16 -12.91 5.59
C ASP A 147 2.58 -12.67 7.04
N PHE A 148 2.64 -11.42 7.50
CA PHE A 148 2.86 -11.08 8.92
C PHE A 148 1.79 -11.70 9.82
N PHE A 149 0.51 -11.61 9.45
CA PHE A 149 -0.57 -12.18 10.25
C PHE A 149 -0.58 -13.72 10.23
N ASN A 150 -0.04 -14.32 9.18
CA ASN A 150 0.16 -15.78 9.11
C ASN A 150 1.43 -16.23 9.85
N ASN A 151 2.43 -15.36 9.94
CA ASN A 151 3.70 -15.59 10.61
C ASN A 151 4.31 -14.27 11.13
N HIS A 152 4.26 -14.05 12.44
CA HIS A 152 4.79 -12.85 13.10
C HIS A 152 6.31 -12.65 12.96
N PHE A 153 7.03 -13.60 12.35
CA PHE A 153 8.45 -13.45 12.04
C PHE A 153 8.69 -12.80 10.67
N THR A 154 7.65 -12.64 9.85
CA THR A 154 7.67 -11.74 8.70
C THR A 154 7.55 -10.31 9.22
N ALA A 155 8.30 -9.35 8.67
CA ALA A 155 8.17 -7.94 9.03
C ALA A 155 8.08 -7.09 7.75
N PRO A 156 6.94 -6.43 7.47
CA PRO A 156 6.85 -5.48 6.37
C PRO A 156 7.64 -4.22 6.74
N ILE A 157 8.80 -4.02 6.12
CA ILE A 157 9.65 -2.84 6.33
C ILE A 157 9.28 -1.79 5.30
N GLN A 158 8.88 -0.61 5.77
CA GLN A 158 8.61 0.55 4.91
C GLN A 158 9.82 1.49 4.93
N SER A 159 10.30 1.87 3.75
CA SER A 159 11.33 2.91 3.65
C SER A 159 10.70 4.27 3.91
N MET A 160 11.04 4.91 5.01
CA MET A 160 10.62 6.27 5.30
C MET A 160 11.49 7.26 4.51
N ARG A 161 10.85 8.15 3.76
CA ARG A 161 11.53 9.19 2.96
C ARG A 161 10.96 10.55 3.33
N SER A 162 11.84 11.53 3.48
CA SER A 162 11.44 12.90 3.79
C SER A 162 10.69 13.48 2.61
N ASN A 163 9.53 14.08 2.87
CA ASN A 163 8.76 14.79 1.85
C ASN A 163 9.24 16.26 1.71
N ASN A 164 10.22 16.68 2.51
CA ASN A 164 10.67 18.06 2.54
C ASN A 164 11.73 18.34 1.47
N GLN A 165 11.67 19.53 0.88
CA GLN A 165 12.69 20.09 -0.04
C GLN A 165 14.08 20.22 0.60
N ASN A 166 14.20 19.97 1.91
CA ASN A 166 15.44 20.06 2.65
C ASN A 166 16.43 18.94 2.31
N GLY A 167 16.06 17.84 1.64
CA GLY A 167 16.99 16.78 1.21
C GLY A 167 16.97 15.51 2.08
N TYR A 168 17.99 14.66 1.93
CA TYR A 168 18.06 13.31 2.52
C TYR A 168 19.31 13.12 3.39
N TYR A 169 19.14 13.08 4.72
CA TYR A 169 20.26 13.12 5.69
C TYR A 169 20.28 11.98 6.72
N GLY A 170 19.40 10.98 6.58
CA GLY A 170 19.24 9.92 7.57
C GLY A 170 18.49 10.36 8.84
N ALA A 171 18.46 9.49 9.85
CA ALA A 171 17.77 9.75 11.12
C ALA A 171 18.66 10.43 12.17
N ASP A 172 19.98 10.33 12.01
CA ASP A 172 20.94 10.68 13.06
C ASP A 172 21.53 12.09 12.95
N PHE A 173 21.11 12.89 11.96
CA PHE A 173 21.57 14.28 11.86
C PHE A 173 20.93 15.12 12.97
N ALA A 174 21.74 15.95 13.62
CA ALA A 174 21.33 16.78 14.73
C ALA A 174 20.78 18.14 14.26
N TYR A 175 21.47 18.76 13.29
CA TYR A 175 21.11 20.08 12.78
C TYR A 175 21.28 20.14 11.27
N LEU A 176 20.55 21.06 10.64
CA LEU A 176 20.71 21.39 9.24
C LEU A 176 21.08 22.86 9.11
N VAL A 177 22.29 23.13 8.61
CA VAL A 177 22.80 24.49 8.44
C VAL A 177 22.61 24.91 6.99
N LYS A 178 21.94 26.04 6.77
CA LYS A 178 21.78 26.69 5.48
C LYS A 178 22.61 27.96 5.48
N LEU A 179 23.63 27.99 4.63
CA LEU A 179 24.49 29.15 4.44
C LEU A 179 24.06 29.86 3.16
N LEU A 180 23.66 31.12 3.26
CA LEU A 180 23.45 31.97 2.11
C LEU A 180 24.79 32.60 1.73
N MET A 181 25.31 32.26 0.55
CA MET A 181 26.56 32.80 0.02
C MET A 181 26.31 34.15 -0.66
N GLU A 182 27.36 34.93 -0.91
CA GLU A 182 27.26 36.28 -1.51
C GLU A 182 26.69 36.29 -2.94
N ASP A 183 26.83 35.18 -3.67
CA ASP A 183 26.26 34.95 -5.00
C ASP A 183 24.75 34.62 -4.97
N GLY A 184 24.14 34.56 -3.79
CA GLY A 184 22.75 34.17 -3.58
C GLY A 184 22.51 32.65 -3.53
N TYR A 185 23.56 31.83 -3.62
CA TYR A 185 23.45 30.37 -3.53
C TYR A 185 23.26 29.92 -2.07
N ILE A 186 22.31 29.01 -1.83
CA ILE A 186 22.08 28.41 -0.51
C ILE A 186 22.81 27.07 -0.44
N LYS A 187 23.89 27.04 0.33
CA LYS A 187 24.61 25.81 0.64
C LYS A 187 24.02 25.16 1.89
N THR A 188 23.45 23.97 1.73
CA THR A 188 22.87 23.20 2.84
C THR A 188 23.84 22.13 3.32
N ILE A 189 24.14 22.11 4.62
CA ILE A 189 25.10 21.22 5.25
C ILE A 189 24.44 20.52 6.45
N PRO A 190 24.31 19.17 6.44
CA PRO A 190 23.85 18.42 7.60
C PRO A 190 24.99 18.32 8.63
N ILE A 191 24.66 18.54 9.90
CA ILE A 191 25.56 18.38 11.03
C ILE A 191 25.07 17.26 11.94
N TYR A 192 25.96 16.31 12.22
CA TYR A 192 25.74 15.15 13.08
C TYR A 192 26.37 15.38 14.45
N SER A 193 25.86 14.68 15.47
CA SER A 193 26.34 14.82 16.85
C SER A 193 27.83 14.51 17.03
N GLU A 194 28.41 13.68 16.15
CA GLU A 194 29.82 13.27 16.19
C GLU A 194 30.74 14.10 15.28
N ASP A 195 30.21 15.12 14.60
CA ASP A 195 30.99 15.94 13.65
C ASP A 195 32.06 16.82 14.33
N TYR A 196 32.19 16.79 15.65
CA TYR A 196 33.36 17.37 16.34
C TYR A 196 34.63 16.53 16.13
N ASN A 197 34.49 15.23 15.85
CA ASN A 197 35.61 14.32 15.57
C ASN A 197 36.10 14.40 14.12
N TYR A 198 35.27 14.91 13.21
CA TYR A 198 35.52 14.90 11.77
C TYR A 198 35.40 16.31 11.18
N PRO A 199 36.40 16.83 10.43
CA PRO A 199 36.31 18.16 9.86
C PRO A 199 35.23 18.23 8.78
N ARG A 200 34.10 18.90 9.09
CA ARG A 200 33.02 19.21 8.13
C ARG A 200 33.27 20.46 7.31
N PHE A 201 33.96 21.43 7.91
CA PHE A 201 34.34 22.68 7.28
C PHE A 201 35.84 22.66 7.02
N GLN A 202 36.28 23.29 5.93
CA GLN A 202 37.68 23.27 5.52
C GLN A 202 38.60 24.03 6.49
N ASN A 203 38.09 25.15 7.04
CA ASN A 203 38.92 26.13 7.75
C ASN A 203 38.85 26.03 9.27
N PHE A 204 37.88 25.29 9.83
CA PHE A 204 37.69 25.18 11.26
C PHE A 204 37.01 23.85 11.63
N ARG A 205 37.09 23.50 12.92
CA ARG A 205 36.42 22.31 13.49
C ARG A 205 35.30 22.74 14.42
N LEU A 206 34.25 21.93 14.44
CA LEU A 206 33.16 22.08 15.39
C LEU A 206 33.63 21.62 16.77
N THR A 207 33.18 22.30 17.82
CA THR A 207 33.48 21.93 19.21
C THR A 207 32.28 21.22 19.83
N GLN A 208 32.52 20.40 20.85
CA GLN A 208 31.43 19.74 21.58
C GLN A 208 30.45 20.75 22.20
N GLU A 209 30.94 21.95 22.55
CA GLU A 209 30.12 23.04 23.10
C GLU A 209 29.22 23.70 22.06
N SER A 210 29.70 23.85 20.83
CA SER A 210 28.90 24.38 19.71
C SER A 210 27.73 23.47 19.36
N LEU A 211 27.83 22.15 19.57
CA LEU A 211 26.80 21.18 19.20
C LEU A 211 25.71 20.97 20.28
N LYS A 212 25.85 21.58 21.47
CA LYS A 212 24.92 21.39 22.59
C LYS A 212 23.51 21.91 22.32
N SER A 213 23.39 22.99 21.56
CA SER A 213 22.10 23.62 21.25
C SER A 213 22.12 24.25 19.87
N LYS A 214 20.94 24.46 19.30
CA LYS A 214 20.75 25.21 18.06
C LYS A 214 21.41 26.60 18.13
N GLY A 215 21.16 27.33 19.23
CA GLY A 215 21.68 28.69 19.42
C GLY A 215 23.20 28.73 19.53
N ASN A 216 23.82 27.79 20.25
CA ASN A 216 25.26 27.71 20.37
C ASN A 216 25.93 27.45 19.01
N LEU A 217 25.31 26.62 18.18
CA LEU A 217 25.83 26.31 16.84
C LEU A 217 25.73 27.54 15.92
N GLU A 218 24.61 28.25 15.99
CA GLU A 218 24.36 29.47 15.22
C GLU A 218 25.35 30.57 15.62
N GLU A 219 25.53 30.84 16.92
CA GLU A 219 26.51 31.80 17.44
C GLU A 219 27.94 31.44 17.03
N PHE A 220 28.31 30.15 17.13
CA PHE A 220 29.65 29.69 16.73
C PHE A 220 29.89 29.90 15.23
N LEU A 221 28.91 29.60 14.38
CA LEU A 221 29.04 29.79 12.94
C LEU A 221 29.10 31.28 12.56
N ILE A 222 28.38 32.15 13.26
CA ILE A 222 28.45 33.61 13.08
C ILE A 222 29.84 34.14 13.46
N ASP A 223 30.41 33.71 14.60
CA ASP A 223 31.77 34.09 15.00
C ASP A 223 32.82 33.62 13.97
N GLN A 224 32.66 32.42 13.42
CA GLN A 224 33.54 31.94 12.34
C GLN A 224 33.37 32.71 11.02
N ALA A 225 32.16 33.19 10.72
CA ALA A 225 31.92 34.07 9.57
C ALA A 225 32.59 35.45 9.76
N ILE A 226 32.49 36.05 10.96
CA ILE A 226 33.14 37.33 11.30
C ILE A 226 34.67 37.21 11.19
N ARG A 227 35.24 36.07 11.60
CA ARG A 227 36.68 35.79 11.48
C ARG A 227 37.15 35.52 10.04
N GLY A 228 36.24 35.49 9.07
CA GLY A 228 36.56 35.22 7.65
C GLY A 228 36.81 33.75 7.33
N ASN A 229 36.49 32.82 8.24
CA ASN A 229 36.66 31.39 8.01
C ASN A 229 35.51 30.81 7.17
N ILE A 230 34.38 31.53 7.05
CA ILE A 230 33.21 31.21 6.23
C ILE A 230 32.78 32.45 5.45
N ASN A 231 32.69 32.34 4.13
CA ASN A 231 32.11 33.39 3.29
C ASN A 231 30.60 33.19 3.20
N CYS A 232 29.83 33.80 4.10
CA CYS A 232 28.37 33.75 4.07
C CYS A 232 27.74 35.07 4.51
N VAL A 233 26.60 35.41 3.89
CA VAL A 233 25.78 36.60 4.20
C VAL A 233 24.83 36.31 5.36
N ASN A 234 24.31 35.09 5.42
CA ASN A 234 23.38 34.67 6.47
C ASN A 234 23.56 33.18 6.81
N VAL A 235 23.37 32.84 8.07
CA VAL A 235 23.42 31.48 8.60
C VAL A 235 22.06 31.16 9.22
N GLU A 236 21.37 30.16 8.67
CA GLU A 236 20.15 29.62 9.26
C GLU A 236 20.43 28.20 9.75
N VAL A 237 20.25 27.96 11.05
CA VAL A 237 20.32 26.61 11.63
C VAL A 237 18.89 26.10 11.84
N LEU A 238 18.62 24.86 11.45
CA LEU A 238 17.36 24.18 11.71
C LEU A 238 17.60 22.94 12.59
N ASP A 239 16.71 22.69 13.53
CA ASP A 239 16.77 21.50 14.38
C ASP A 239 16.35 20.25 13.58
N GLY A 240 17.22 19.25 13.52
CA GLY A 240 16.97 18.00 12.85
C GLY A 240 15.81 17.21 13.48
N LYS A 241 15.66 17.24 14.80
CA LYS A 241 14.56 16.58 15.51
C LYS A 241 13.22 17.19 15.15
N GLU A 242 13.15 18.52 15.06
CA GLU A 242 11.94 19.20 14.62
C GLU A 242 11.59 18.83 13.17
N ILE A 243 12.59 18.84 12.27
CA ILE A 243 12.39 18.44 10.88
C ILE A 243 11.87 17.00 10.78
N LEU A 244 12.49 16.07 11.49
CA LEU A 244 12.10 14.66 11.50
C LEU A 244 10.71 14.46 12.10
N SER A 245 10.39 15.14 13.21
CA SER A 245 9.06 15.06 13.84
C SER A 245 7.95 15.65 12.96
N LYS A 246 8.23 16.69 12.18
CA LYS A 246 7.29 17.22 11.17
C LYS A 246 7.09 16.26 10.01
N SER A 247 8.16 15.61 9.54
CA SER A 247 8.10 14.67 8.41
C SER A 247 7.48 13.32 8.76
N TYR A 248 7.73 12.81 9.96
CA TYR A 248 7.41 11.43 10.33
C TYR A 248 6.53 11.32 11.59
N GLY A 249 6.30 12.39 12.34
CA GLY A 249 5.59 12.36 13.63
C GLY A 249 6.46 11.91 14.80
N LEU A 250 5.86 11.82 15.99
CA LEU A 250 6.56 11.57 17.27
C LEU A 250 6.82 10.08 17.58
N GLY A 251 6.46 9.16 16.68
CA GLY A 251 6.37 7.72 16.98
C GLY A 251 7.65 6.90 16.82
N PHE A 252 8.73 7.44 16.24
CA PHE A 252 9.87 6.65 15.75
C PHE A 252 11.13 6.72 16.62
N ALA A 253 10.99 6.94 17.93
CA ALA A 253 12.14 7.12 18.83
C ALA A 253 12.91 5.82 19.16
N LYS A 254 12.32 4.64 18.86
CA LYS A 254 12.93 3.35 19.20
C LYS A 254 13.56 2.70 17.98
N THR A 255 14.88 2.56 18.02
CA THR A 255 15.63 1.77 17.05
C THR A 255 15.64 0.31 17.49
N ILE A 256 15.33 -0.59 16.56
CA ILE A 256 15.40 -2.03 16.75
C ILE A 256 16.28 -2.59 15.65
N GLU A 257 17.30 -3.36 16.02
CA GLU A 257 18.15 -4.03 15.05
C GLU A 257 17.43 -5.23 14.44
N ALA A 258 17.54 -5.35 13.11
CA ALA A 258 16.98 -6.47 12.39
C ALA A 258 17.72 -7.76 12.75
N LYS A 259 16.99 -8.76 13.23
CA LYS A 259 17.55 -10.08 13.57
C LYS A 259 17.39 -11.03 12.40
N ARG A 260 18.45 -11.77 12.08
CA ARG A 260 18.39 -12.88 11.12
C ARG A 260 17.82 -14.12 11.81
N TYR A 261 16.77 -14.69 11.22
CA TYR A 261 16.20 -15.96 11.64
C TYR A 261 16.63 -17.09 10.68
N SER A 262 16.83 -18.30 11.21
CA SER A 262 17.07 -19.49 10.39
C SER A 262 15.77 -19.98 9.74
N TRP A 263 15.87 -20.76 8.66
CA TRP A 263 14.71 -21.31 7.97
C TRP A 263 13.79 -22.12 8.90
N PHE A 264 14.36 -22.93 9.79
CA PHE A 264 13.61 -23.68 10.79
C PHE A 264 12.86 -22.78 11.76
N THR A 265 13.53 -21.74 12.29
CA THR A 265 12.88 -20.79 13.19
C THR A 265 11.75 -20.03 12.51
N TYR A 266 11.91 -19.66 11.24
CA TYR A 266 10.86 -18.96 10.50
C TYR A 266 9.65 -19.86 10.19
N LEU A 267 9.88 -21.06 9.63
CA LEU A 267 8.78 -21.91 9.18
C LEU A 267 8.06 -22.68 10.28
N VAL A 268 8.77 -23.07 11.34
CA VAL A 268 8.21 -23.89 12.42
C VAL A 268 7.87 -23.02 13.62
N VAL A 269 8.89 -22.41 14.24
CA VAL A 269 8.70 -21.64 15.48
C VAL A 269 7.80 -20.43 15.24
N GLY A 270 8.03 -19.67 14.17
CA GLY A 270 7.22 -18.51 13.82
C GLY A 270 5.73 -18.84 13.68
N LYS A 271 5.37 -19.91 12.96
CA LYS A 271 3.98 -20.35 12.82
C LYS A 271 3.34 -20.77 14.15
N ILE A 272 4.08 -21.50 15.00
CA ILE A 272 3.59 -21.92 16.31
C ILE A 272 3.32 -20.70 17.21
N VAL A 273 4.28 -19.78 17.28
CA VAL A 273 4.17 -18.54 18.08
C VAL A 273 3.00 -17.68 17.59
N THR A 274 2.81 -17.59 16.27
CA THR A 274 1.69 -16.85 15.66
C THR A 274 0.34 -17.47 16.02
N LYS A 275 0.24 -18.80 16.02
CA LYS A 275 -0.99 -19.50 16.43
C LYS A 275 -1.27 -19.35 17.93
N LEU A 276 -0.25 -19.41 18.79
CA LEU A 276 -0.41 -19.21 20.23
C LEU A 276 -0.86 -17.78 20.56
N SER A 277 -0.27 -16.80 19.89
CA SER A 277 -0.64 -15.38 20.07
C SER A 277 -2.05 -15.09 19.55
N SER A 278 -2.46 -15.64 18.40
CA SER A 278 -3.83 -15.48 17.91
C SER A 278 -4.88 -16.09 18.84
N ILE A 279 -4.60 -17.26 19.44
CA ILE A 279 -5.43 -17.87 20.47
C ILE A 279 -5.51 -16.96 21.71
N ARG A 280 -4.38 -16.42 22.18
CA ARG A 280 -4.35 -15.48 23.31
C ARG A 280 -5.17 -14.21 23.02
N PHE A 281 -5.02 -13.63 21.83
CA PHE A 281 -5.80 -12.46 21.41
C PHE A 281 -7.30 -12.76 21.34
N TYR A 282 -7.69 -13.94 20.85
CA TYR A 282 -9.10 -14.36 20.84
C TYR A 282 -9.70 -14.36 22.24
N PHE A 283 -9.01 -14.95 23.23
CA PHE A 283 -9.49 -14.97 24.62
C PHE A 283 -9.55 -13.57 25.24
N THR A 284 -8.53 -12.75 25.01
CA THR A 284 -8.52 -11.35 25.48
C THR A 284 -9.70 -10.59 24.89
N ASN A 285 -9.87 -10.60 23.57
CA ASN A 285 -10.97 -9.90 22.89
C ASN A 285 -12.35 -10.40 23.34
N ARG A 286 -12.50 -11.70 23.62
CA ARG A 286 -13.74 -12.26 24.17
C ARG A 286 -14.04 -11.71 25.57
N LYS A 287 -13.03 -11.53 26.43
CA LYS A 287 -13.21 -10.89 27.75
C LYS A 287 -13.65 -9.44 27.61
N TRP A 288 -13.00 -8.67 26.73
CA TRP A 288 -13.36 -7.27 26.46
C TRP A 288 -14.80 -7.13 25.95
N ARG A 289 -15.22 -7.96 24.99
CA ARG A 289 -16.60 -7.93 24.46
C ARG A 289 -17.65 -8.25 25.54
N LYS A 290 -17.37 -9.22 26.42
CA LYS A 290 -18.26 -9.52 27.55
C LYS A 290 -18.35 -8.36 28.53
N GLY A 291 -17.24 -7.69 28.84
CA GLY A 291 -17.24 -6.50 29.70
C GLY A 291 -18.04 -5.34 29.10
N TYR A 292 -17.84 -5.03 27.81
CA TYR A 292 -18.56 -3.97 27.12
C TYR A 292 -20.08 -4.23 27.01
N ASN A 293 -20.48 -5.48 26.76
CA ASN A 293 -21.90 -5.84 26.72
C ASN A 293 -22.54 -5.90 28.12
N ALA A 294 -21.76 -6.06 29.18
CA ALA A 294 -22.25 -6.02 30.56
C ALA A 294 -22.35 -4.58 31.12
N SER A 295 -21.67 -3.62 30.51
CA SER A 295 -21.75 -2.18 30.86
C SER A 295 -22.82 -1.41 30.06
N LYS A 296 -23.59 -2.10 29.21
CA LYS A 296 -24.67 -1.56 28.40
C LYS A 296 -26.00 -2.05 28.95
#